data_AF-A0Q1A3-F1
#
_entry.id   AF-A0Q1A3-F1
#
_cell.length_a   1.000
_cell.length_b   1.000
_cell.length_c   1.000
_cell.angle_alpha   90.00
_cell.angle_beta   90.00
_cell.angle_gamma   90.00
#
_symmetry.space_group_name_H-M   'P 1'
#
loop_
_entity.id
_entity.type
_entity.pdbx_description
1 polymer ?
#
loop_
_entity_poly.entity_id
_entity_poly.type
_entity_poly.pdbx_seq_one_letter_code
_entity_poly.pdbx_strand_id
1 'polypeptide(L)' 'MILSLQERKQFQDYVVNSLIEKYNYTKEKAKEIVEQSSMIDELEKDPPKIMYFDSEFWASRLSARTKLKC' A
#
# COMPACT_ATOMS: atom_id res chain seq x y z
N MET A 1 12.87 -2.87 11.44
CA MET A 1 11.86 -3.35 12.40
C MET A 1 11.04 -4.37 11.65
N ILE A 2 10.84 -5.57 12.19
CA ILE A 2 10.06 -6.60 11.48
C ILE A 2 8.60 -6.41 11.87
N LEU A 3 7.74 -6.18 10.89
CA LEU A 3 6.30 -6.03 11.11
C LEU A 3 5.68 -7.40 11.34
N SER A 4 4.79 -7.47 12.33
CA SER A 4 3.99 -8.65 12.60
C SER A 4 3.09 -8.96 11.40
N LEU A 5 2.73 -10.24 11.18
CA LEU A 5 1.78 -10.65 10.14
C LEU A 5 0.47 -9.85 10.18
N GLN A 6 0.00 -9.54 11.38
CA GLN A 6 -1.20 -8.72 11.59
C GLN A 6 -0.99 -7.26 11.18
N GLU A 7 0.13 -6.65 11.55
CA GLU A 7 0.44 -5.26 11.21
C GLU A 7 0.60 -5.10 9.69
N ARG A 8 1.31 -6.04 9.04
CA ARG A 8 1.44 -6.07 7.58
C ARG A 8 0.08 -6.04 6.90
N LYS A 9 -0.85 -6.90 7.37
CA LYS A 9 -2.20 -6.97 6.83
C LYS A 9 -2.98 -5.68 7.07
N GLN A 10 -2.85 -5.06 8.24
CA GLN A 10 -3.49 -3.77 8.54
C GLN A 10 -2.98 -2.66 7.60
N PHE A 11 -1.67 -2.53 7.40
CA PHE A 11 -1.10 -1.55 6.47
C PHE A 11 -1.59 -1.77 5.03
N GLN A 12 -1.67 -3.03 4.60
CA GLN A 12 -2.21 -3.37 3.28
C GLN A 12 -3.69 -2.98 3.18
N ASP A 13 -4.51 -3.33 4.16
CA ASP A 13 -5.95 -3.00 4.16
C ASP A 13 -6.18 -1.48 4.16
N TYR A 14 -5.37 -0.68 4.87
CA TYR A 14 -5.46 0.79 4.84
C TYR A 14 -5.22 1.37 3.44
N VAL A 15 -4.23 0.85 2.72
CA VAL A 15 -3.92 1.31 1.35
C VAL A 15 -4.94 0.79 0.35
N VAL A 16 -5.41 -0.45 0.51
CA VAL A 16 -6.50 -1.01 -0.31
C VAL A 16 -7.75 -0.15 -0.20
N ASN A 17 -8.16 0.22 1.02
CA ASN A 17 -9.31 1.10 1.23
C ASN A 17 -9.08 2.47 0.57
N SER A 18 -7.89 3.07 0.76
CA SER A 18 -7.54 4.34 0.13
C SER A 18 -7.58 4.28 -1.41
N LEU A 19 -7.17 3.16 -2.01
CA LEU A 19 -7.24 2.91 -3.45
C LEU A 19 -8.69 2.77 -3.95
N ILE A 20 -9.55 2.11 -3.16
CA ILE A 20 -10.97 1.97 -3.49
C ILE A 20 -11.67 3.35 -3.39
N GLU A 21 -11.48 4.05 -2.28
CA GLU A 21 -12.19 5.30 -1.99
C GLU A 21 -11.73 6.47 -2.88
N LYS A 22 -10.42 6.64 -3.08
CA LYS A 22 -9.88 7.82 -3.79
C LYS A 22 -9.64 7.59 -5.28
N TYR A 23 -9.38 6.35 -5.68
CA TYR A 23 -9.01 6.02 -7.06
C TYR A 23 -10.05 5.10 -7.74
N ASN A 24 -11.14 4.78 -7.04
CA ASN A 24 -12.26 3.99 -7.55
C ASN A 24 -11.82 2.63 -8.13
N TYR A 25 -10.77 2.04 -7.56
CA TYR A 25 -10.34 0.67 -7.92
C TYR A 25 -11.32 -0.35 -7.37
N THR A 26 -11.50 -1.46 -8.09
CA THR A 26 -12.19 -2.63 -7.53
C THR A 26 -11.36 -3.24 -6.41
N LYS A 27 -12.02 -3.85 -5.42
CA LYS A 27 -11.35 -4.48 -4.27
C LYS A 27 -10.27 -5.49 -4.70
N GLU A 28 -10.55 -6.29 -5.73
CA GLU A 28 -9.59 -7.25 -6.29
C GLU A 28 -8.37 -6.54 -6.88
N LYS A 29 -8.57 -5.51 -7.70
CA LYS A 29 -7.48 -4.75 -8.31
C LYS A 29 -6.66 -3.97 -7.29
N ALA A 30 -7.30 -3.38 -6.29
CA ALA A 30 -6.62 -2.68 -5.21
C ALA A 30 -5.74 -3.64 -4.39
N LYS A 31 -6.26 -4.84 -4.06
CA LYS A 31 -5.47 -5.89 -3.40
C LYS A 31 -4.28 -6.32 -4.25
N GLU A 32 -4.52 -6.62 -5.53
CA GLU A 32 -3.46 -7.02 -6.46
C GLU A 32 -2.35 -5.97 -6.53
N ILE A 33 -2.69 -4.68 -6.63
CA ILE A 33 -1.72 -3.58 -6.65
C ILE A 33 -0.89 -3.55 -5.38
N VAL A 34 -1.50 -3.76 -4.21
CA VAL A 34 -0.83 -3.73 -2.92
C VAL A 34 0.01 -5.00 -2.70
N GLU A 35 -0.46 -6.18 -3.10
CA GLU A 35 0.28 -7.44 -3.01
C GLU A 35 1.47 -7.49 -3.97
N GLN A 36 1.32 -6.93 -5.17
CA GLN A 36 2.43 -6.78 -6.13
C GLN A 36 3.38 -5.63 -5.75
N SER A 37 3.05 -4.83 -4.74
CA SER A 37 3.90 -3.75 -4.28
C SER A 37 4.96 -4.23 -3.28
N SER A 38 6.17 -3.68 -3.39
CA SER A 38 7.20 -3.83 -2.37
C SER A 38 6.98 -2.91 -1.16
N MET A 39 5.73 -2.49 -0.89
CA MET A 39 5.41 -1.54 0.19
C MET A 39 5.85 -2.08 1.54
N ILE A 40 5.51 -3.32 1.86
CA ILE A 40 5.87 -3.93 3.15
C ILE A 40 7.40 -4.03 3.27
N ASP A 41 8.09 -4.49 2.23
CA ASP A 41 9.56 -4.53 2.22
C ASP A 41 10.19 -3.14 2.42
N GLU A 42 9.62 -2.08 1.82
CA GLU A 42 10.08 -0.70 1.99
C GLU A 42 9.83 -0.18 3.43
N LEU A 43 8.72 -0.57 4.06
CA LEU A 43 8.39 -0.22 5.44
C LEU A 43 9.30 -0.95 6.44
N GLU A 44 9.60 -2.23 6.22
CA GLU A 44 10.47 -3.00 7.13
C GLU A 44 11.93 -2.56 7.08
N LYS A 45 12.40 -2.13 5.89
CA LYS A 45 13.74 -1.59 5.67
C LYS A 45 13.93 -0.20 6.27
N ASP A 46 12.85 0.57 6.40
CA ASP A 46 12.90 1.97 6.84
C ASP A 46 11.89 2.20 7.98
N PRO A 47 12.27 1.87 9.23
CA PRO A 47 11.39 1.94 10.39
C PRO A 47 10.72 3.31 10.61
N PRO A 48 11.39 4.46 10.34
CA PRO A 48 10.73 5.77 10.36
C PRO A 48 9.49 5.85 9.46
N LYS A 49 9.46 5.19 8.30
CA LYS A 49 8.29 5.19 7.41
C LYS A 49 7.10 4.45 7.98
N ILE A 50 7.30 3.55 8.95
CA ILE A 50 6.21 2.90 9.69
C ILE A 50 5.53 3.93 10.61
N MET A 51 6.33 4.78 11.30
CA MET A 51 5.80 5.86 12.14
C MET A 51 5.07 6.94 11.34
N TYR A 52 5.59 7.28 10.16
CA TYR A 52 4.99 8.26 9.25
C TYR A 52 4.17 7.58 8.14
N PHE A 53 3.56 6.44 8.44
CA PHE A 53 2.78 5.71 7.46
C PHE A 53 1.54 6.51 7.03
N ASP A 54 1.48 6.83 5.74
CA ASP A 54 0.35 7.51 5.12
C ASP A 54 -0.23 6.63 4.01
N SER A 55 -1.44 6.11 4.26
CA SER A 55 -2.12 5.21 3.32
C SER A 55 -2.50 5.90 2.01
N GLU A 56 -2.76 7.21 2.04
CA GLU A 56 -3.09 7.99 0.85
C GLU A 56 -1.86 8.21 -0.02
N PHE A 57 -0.72 8.53 0.60
CA PHE A 57 0.54 8.66 -0.10
C PHE A 57 0.89 7.37 -0.85
N TRP A 58 0.76 6.23 -0.18
CA TRP A 58 0.99 4.93 -0.79
C TRP A 58 -0.03 4.62 -1.89
N ALA A 59 -1.32 4.86 -1.68
CA ALA A 59 -2.34 4.68 -2.71
C ALA A 59 -2.07 5.55 -3.96
N SER A 60 -1.63 6.79 -3.76
CA SER A 60 -1.23 7.70 -4.84
C SER A 60 -0.01 7.19 -5.59
N ARG A 61 1.04 6.80 -4.87
CA ARG A 61 2.26 6.25 -5.46
C ARG A 61 1.99 4.96 -6.24
N LEU A 62 1.18 4.06 -5.68
CA LEU A 62 0.85 2.78 -6.30
C LEU A 62 -0.04 2.96 -7.54
N SER A 63 -1.08 3.80 -7.45
CA SER A 63 -1.94 4.10 -8.59
C SER A 63 -1.17 4.74 -9.76
N ALA A 64 -0.22 5.64 -9.47
CA ALA A 64 0.65 6.24 -10.47
C ALA A 64 1.57 5.20 -11.14
N ARG A 65 2.14 4.27 -10.38
CA ARG A 65 2.95 3.17 -10.92
C ARG A 65 2.14 2.21 -11.79
N THR A 66 0.87 1.95 -11.44
CA THR A 66 -0.02 1.15 -12.28
C THR A 66 -0.36 1.84 -13.59
N LYS A 67 -0.50 3.18 -13.60
CA LYS A 67 -0.76 3.97 -14.82
C LYS A 67 0.46 4.09 -15.74
N LEU A 68 1.68 3.96 -15.22
CA LEU A 68 2.93 4.01 -16.00
C LEU A 68 3.22 2.74 -16.82
N LYS A 69 2.48 1.65 -16.62
CA LYS A 69 2.60 0.41 -17.42
C LYS A 69 1.74 0.41 -18.69
N CYS A 70 1.28 1.57 -19.15
CA CYS A 70 0.58 1.74 -20.43
C CYS A 70 1.57 1.92 -21.58
#